data_AF-A0A5S9MAX6-F1
#
_entry.id   AF-A0A5S9MAX6-F1
#
_cell.length_a   1.000
_cell.length_b   1.000
_cell.length_c   1.000
_cell.angle_alpha   90.00
_cell.angle_beta   90.00
_cell.angle_gamma   90.00
#
_symmetry.space_group_name_H-M   'P 1'
#
loop_
_entity.id
_entity.type
_entity.pdbx_description
1 polymer ?
#
loop_
_entity_poly.entity_id
_entity_poly.type
_entity_poly.pdbx_seq_one_letter_code
_entity_poly.pdbx_strand_id
1 'polypeptide(L)'
;MNIQTIFDQEWANEFQQRLSADGPWANWDMYRLATQVQKVTAIDSFEGLQAPAHLPAFTPLKHQLEVARRVVEEMNGKAILADEVGLGKPVEAGLIIKEYMIRGLAKKDSHSRPRLPCVSVGTGAADEILY
;
A
#
# COMPACT_ATOMS: atom_id res chain seq x y z
N MET A 1 29.44 11.63 -17.38
CA MET A 1 28.90 10.27 -17.23
C MET A 1 28.13 9.98 -18.50
N ASN A 2 28.65 9.12 -19.37
CA ASN A 2 28.08 8.85 -20.69
C ASN A 2 27.19 7.62 -20.56
N ILE A 3 25.87 7.81 -20.54
CA ILE A 3 24.91 6.70 -20.42
C ILE A 3 24.68 6.16 -21.83
N GLN A 4 25.15 4.95 -22.11
CA GLN A 4 24.85 4.27 -23.36
C GLN A 4 23.46 3.64 -23.27
N THR A 5 22.51 4.19 -24.02
CA THR A 5 21.16 3.62 -24.13
C THR A 5 21.20 2.44 -25.10
N ILE A 6 21.03 1.22 -24.57
CA ILE A 6 20.89 0.01 -25.38
C ILE A 6 19.39 -0.19 -25.64
N PHE A 7 18.99 -0.10 -26.91
CA PHE A 7 17.62 -0.39 -27.32
C PHE A 7 17.54 -1.84 -27.78
N ASP A 8 16.78 -2.65 -27.05
CA ASP A 8 16.49 -4.03 -27.42
C ASP A 8 15.48 -4.04 -28.59
N GLN A 9 15.91 -4.58 -29.73
CA GLN A 9 15.09 -4.74 -30.93
C GLN A 9 14.53 -6.16 -31.07
N GLU A 10 14.95 -7.11 -30.23
CA GLU A 10 14.47 -8.50 -30.28
C GLU A 10 12.97 -8.57 -30.00
N TRP A 11 12.48 -7.79 -29.04
CA TRP A 11 11.04 -7.67 -28.75
C TRP A 11 10.22 -7.27 -29.98
N ALA A 12 10.71 -6.34 -30.79
CA ALA A 12 9.97 -5.85 -31.96
C ALA A 12 9.86 -6.95 -33.03
N ASN A 13 10.94 -7.69 -33.25
CA ASN A 13 10.97 -8.81 -34.18
C ASN A 13 10.07 -9.96 -33.70
N GLU A 14 10.11 -10.30 -32.41
CA GLU A 14 9.26 -11.33 -31.82
C GLU A 14 7.77 -10.97 -31.91
N PHE A 15 7.43 -9.71 -31.64
CA PHE A 15 6.05 -9.22 -31.78
C PHE A 15 5.55 -9.32 -33.22
N GLN A 16 6.35 -8.89 -34.21
CA GLN A 16 6.01 -8.99 -35.63
C GLN A 16 5.83 -10.44 -36.08
N GLN A 17 6.67 -11.35 -35.59
CA GLN A 17 6.52 -12.78 -35.87
C GLN A 17 5.22 -13.34 -35.29
N ARG A 18 4.90 -13.04 -34.02
CA ARG A 18 3.66 -13.50 -33.38
C ARG A 18 2.40 -12.92 -34.05
N LEU A 19 2.46 -11.66 -34.49
CA LEU A 19 1.36 -11.03 -35.22
C LEU A 19 1.13 -11.71 -36.58
N SER A 20 2.21 -12.05 -37.28
CA SER A 20 2.13 -12.75 -38.58
C SER A 20 1.71 -14.21 -38.45
N ALA A 21 2.12 -14.88 -37.36
CA ALA A 21 1.83 -16.29 -37.07
C ALA A 21 0.52 -16.50 -36.29
N ASP A 22 -0.18 -15.41 -35.95
CA ASP A 22 -1.39 -15.39 -35.11
C ASP A 22 -1.24 -16.18 -33.79
N GLY A 23 -0.10 -15.98 -33.11
CA GLY A 23 0.14 -16.55 -31.79
C GLY A 23 1.54 -17.12 -31.57
N PRO A 24 1.76 -17.81 -30.44
CA PRO A 24 0.77 -18.14 -29.41
C PRO A 24 0.34 -16.91 -28.59
N TRP A 25 -0.97 -16.68 -28.50
CA TRP A 25 -1.54 -15.63 -27.65
C TRP A 25 -1.77 -16.12 -26.23
N ALA A 26 -1.77 -15.18 -25.28
CA ALA A 26 -2.23 -15.46 -23.93
C ALA A 26 -3.73 -15.82 -23.95
N ASN A 27 -4.15 -16.68 -23.02
CA ASN A 27 -5.55 -17.06 -22.88
C ASN A 27 -6.40 -15.81 -22.55
N TRP A 28 -7.41 -15.55 -23.37
CA TRP A 28 -8.32 -14.41 -23.21
C TRP A 28 -9.05 -14.39 -21.86
N ASP A 29 -9.44 -15.55 -21.34
CA ASP A 29 -10.09 -15.67 -20.03
C ASP A 29 -9.14 -15.30 -18.91
N MET A 30 -7.86 -15.67 -19.02
CA MET A 30 -6.83 -15.27 -18.06
C MET A 30 -6.59 -13.75 -18.11
N TYR A 31 -6.60 -13.15 -19.32
CA TYR A 31 -6.54 -11.70 -19.45
C TYR A 31 -7.75 -11.02 -18.80
N ARG A 32 -8.96 -11.54 -19.04
CA ARG A 32 -10.19 -11.00 -18.43
C ARG A 32 -10.18 -11.12 -16.91
N LEU A 33 -9.72 -12.26 -16.38
CA LEU A 33 -9.61 -12.47 -14.94
C LEU A 33 -8.57 -11.53 -14.32
N ALA A 34 -7.40 -11.42 -14.93
CA ALA A 34 -6.34 -10.52 -14.47
C ALA A 34 -6.81 -9.07 -14.47
N THR A 35 -7.49 -8.63 -15.53
CA THR A 35 -8.04 -7.26 -15.59
C THR A 35 -9.13 -7.01 -14.55
N GLN A 36 -9.97 -7.99 -14.25
CA GLN A 36 -10.98 -7.88 -13.19
C GLN A 36 -10.33 -7.78 -11.80
N VAL A 37 -9.33 -8.61 -11.50
CA VAL A 37 -8.57 -8.53 -10.25
C VAL A 37 -7.88 -7.18 -10.11
N GLN A 38 -7.24 -6.68 -11.17
CA GLN A 38 -6.58 -5.39 -11.17
C GLN A 38 -7.54 -4.23 -10.92
N LYS A 39 -8.76 -4.28 -11.48
CA LYS A 39 -9.79 -3.28 -11.20
C LYS A 39 -10.26 -3.28 -9.75
N VAL A 40 -10.44 -4.45 -9.15
CA VAL A 40 -10.89 -4.58 -7.75
C VAL A 40 -9.77 -4.26 -6.75
N THR A 41 -8.52 -4.48 -7.15
CA THR A 41 -7.34 -4.23 -6.30
C THR A 41 -6.75 -2.83 -6.53
N ALA A 42 -7.24 -2.10 -7.53
CA ALA A 42 -6.82 -0.73 -7.78
C ALA A 42 -7.22 0.14 -6.58
N ILE A 43 -6.28 0.92 -6.09
CA ILE A 43 -6.52 1.87 -5.01
C ILE A 43 -7.17 3.10 -5.67
N ASP A 44 -8.50 3.22 -5.56
CA ASP A 44 -9.29 4.27 -6.21
C ASP A 44 -9.04 5.67 -5.64
N SER A 45 -8.64 5.79 -4.36
CA SER A 45 -8.33 7.06 -3.69
C SER A 45 -7.32 6.90 -2.56
N PHE A 46 -6.56 7.96 -2.30
CA PHE A 46 -5.70 8.04 -1.11
C PHE A 46 -6.46 8.48 0.15
N GLU A 47 -7.73 8.87 -0.02
CA GLU A 47 -8.65 9.28 1.05
C GLU A 47 -9.45 8.09 1.58
N GLY A 48 -9.61 8.04 2.90
CA GLY A 48 -10.31 7.00 3.63
C GLY A 48 -9.44 5.79 3.99
N LEU A 49 -9.76 5.13 5.12
CA LEU A 49 -9.10 3.90 5.53
C LEU A 49 -9.74 2.69 4.86
N GLN A 50 -8.94 1.86 4.18
CA GLN A 50 -9.36 0.57 3.65
C GLN A 50 -9.24 -0.55 4.70
N ALA A 51 -8.32 -0.42 5.66
CA ALA A 51 -8.00 -1.43 6.66
C ALA A 51 -9.22 -2.02 7.39
N PRO A 52 -10.24 -1.25 7.83
CA PRO A 52 -11.43 -1.80 8.47
C PRO A 52 -12.21 -2.78 7.59
N ALA A 53 -12.32 -2.52 6.28
CA ALA A 53 -13.03 -3.40 5.34
C ALA A 53 -12.35 -4.77 5.18
N HIS A 54 -11.04 -4.82 5.42
CA HIS A 54 -10.24 -6.06 5.38
C HIS A 54 -10.17 -6.81 6.72
N LEU A 55 -10.90 -6.34 7.74
CA LEU A 55 -10.88 -6.90 9.09
C LEU A 55 -12.32 -7.26 9.55
N PRO A 56 -12.97 -8.27 8.94
CA PRO A 56 -14.41 -8.54 9.15
C PRO A 56 -14.78 -8.96 10.58
N ALA A 57 -13.83 -9.47 11.35
CA ALA A 57 -14.03 -9.89 12.75
C ALA A 57 -13.59 -8.81 13.77
N PHE A 58 -13.29 -7.59 13.32
CA PHE A 58 -12.76 -6.54 14.17
C PHE A 58 -13.47 -5.21 13.89
N THR A 59 -14.00 -4.60 14.94
CA THR A 59 -14.72 -3.32 14.84
C THR A 59 -13.94 -2.25 15.61
N PRO A 60 -13.14 -1.41 14.92
CA PRO A 60 -12.41 -0.33 15.56
C PRO A 60 -13.35 0.74 16.11
N LEU A 61 -12.93 1.41 17.19
CA LEU A 61 -13.65 2.55 17.74
C LEU A 61 -13.47 3.78 16.85
N LYS A 62 -14.44 4.71 16.88
CA LYS A 62 -14.40 5.92 16.02
C LYS A 62 -13.13 6.75 16.17
N HIS A 63 -12.63 6.91 17.39
CA HIS A 63 -11.38 7.65 17.62
C HIS A 63 -10.16 6.92 17.03
N GLN A 64 -10.13 5.58 17.09
CA GLN A 64 -9.04 4.78 16.53
C GLN A 64 -8.99 4.89 15.00
N LEU A 65 -10.15 4.96 14.35
CA LEU A 65 -10.27 5.24 12.92
C LEU A 65 -9.72 6.64 12.59
N GLU A 66 -10.07 7.66 13.38
CA GLU A 66 -9.62 9.02 13.12
C GLU A 66 -8.11 9.19 13.32
N VAL A 67 -7.55 8.55 14.36
CA VAL A 67 -6.10 8.51 14.59
C VAL A 67 -5.40 7.85 13.39
N ALA A 68 -5.86 6.67 12.97
CA ALA A 68 -5.24 5.98 11.84
C ALA A 68 -5.38 6.75 10.52
N ARG A 69 -6.52 7.41 10.28
CA ARG A 69 -6.75 8.26 9.10
C ARG A 69 -5.74 9.41 9.08
N ARG A 70 -5.64 10.16 10.18
CA ARG A 70 -4.72 11.29 10.33
C ARG A 70 -3.27 10.88 10.12
N VAL A 71 -2.84 9.77 10.72
CA VAL A 71 -1.45 9.29 10.56
C VAL A 71 -1.14 8.90 9.11
N VAL A 72 -2.06 8.24 8.42
CA VAL A 72 -1.86 7.77 7.05
C VAL A 72 -1.93 8.94 6.05
N GLU A 73 -2.92 9.82 6.17
CA GLU A 73 -3.21 10.87 5.18
C GLU A 73 -2.39 12.14 5.43
N GLU A 74 -2.26 12.58 6.67
CA GLU A 74 -1.66 13.88 7.01
C GLU A 74 -0.20 13.74 7.42
N MET A 75 0.15 12.67 8.12
CA MET A 75 1.48 12.50 8.72
C MET A 75 2.43 11.59 7.93
N ASN A 76 2.00 11.10 6.76
CA ASN A 76 2.80 10.19 5.93
C ASN A 76 3.31 8.96 6.72
N GLY A 77 2.52 8.47 7.67
CA GLY A 77 2.82 7.26 8.46
C GLY A 77 3.88 7.46 9.54
N LYS A 78 4.21 8.70 9.88
CA LYS A 78 5.11 9.03 10.99
C LYS A 78 4.27 9.54 12.15
N ALA A 79 4.26 8.85 13.28
CA ALA A 79 3.50 9.30 14.43
C ALA A 79 4.05 8.74 15.74
N ILE A 80 3.92 9.53 16.80
CA ILE A 80 4.15 9.08 18.17
C ILE A 80 2.77 8.97 18.83
N LEU A 81 2.37 7.74 19.19
CA LEU A 81 1.12 7.48 19.91
C LEU A 81 1.39 7.58 21.41
N ALA A 82 0.95 8.67 22.04
CA ALA A 82 1.26 9.05 23.42
C ALA A 82 0.00 9.28 24.29
N ASP A 83 -1.03 8.46 24.09
CA ASP A 83 -2.25 8.47 24.92
C ASP A 83 -2.04 7.93 26.36
N GLU A 84 -3.07 7.91 27.21
CA GLU A 84 -3.03 7.24 28.50
C GLU A 84 -2.81 5.71 28.34
N VAL A 85 -2.26 5.07 29.38
CA VAL A 85 -1.93 3.63 29.35
C VAL A 85 -3.22 2.83 29.23
N GLY A 86 -3.43 2.13 28.10
CA GLY A 86 -4.57 1.21 27.91
C GLY A 86 -5.67 1.67 26.96
N LEU A 87 -5.58 2.86 26.34
CA LEU A 87 -6.65 3.39 25.47
C LEU A 87 -6.76 2.77 24.07
N GLY A 88 -5.80 1.92 23.67
CA GLY A 88 -5.86 1.21 22.38
C GLY A 88 -4.76 1.54 21.36
N LYS A 89 -3.65 2.16 21.77
CA LYS A 89 -2.49 2.44 20.89
C LYS A 89 -2.00 1.24 20.04
N PRO A 90 -1.96 -0.02 20.56
CA PRO A 90 -1.58 -1.17 19.74
C PRO A 90 -2.59 -1.44 18.60
N VAL A 91 -3.86 -1.18 18.86
CA VAL A 91 -4.94 -1.31 17.88
C VAL A 91 -4.80 -0.25 16.79
N GLU A 92 -4.55 1.01 17.17
CA GLU A 92 -4.28 2.12 16.24
C GLU A 92 -3.05 1.85 15.37
N ALA A 93 -1.93 1.47 15.99
CA ALA A 93 -0.70 1.11 15.28
C ALA A 93 -0.94 -0.06 14.31
N GLY A 94 -1.68 -1.09 14.74
CA GLY A 94 -2.07 -2.21 13.90
C GLY A 94 -2.92 -1.78 12.69
N LEU A 95 -3.85 -0.84 12.89
CA LEU A 95 -4.69 -0.30 11.84
C LEU A 95 -3.86 0.51 10.80
N ILE A 96 -2.93 1.35 11.27
CA ILE A 96 -2.00 2.11 10.42
C ILE A 96 -1.11 1.16 9.60
N ILE A 97 -0.53 0.14 10.24
CA ILE A 97 0.32 -0.84 9.56
C ILE A 97 -0.49 -1.61 8.51
N LYS A 98 -1.72 -2.04 8.85
CA LYS A 98 -2.60 -2.77 7.93
C LYS A 98 -2.94 -1.93 6.71
N GLU A 99 -3.22 -0.64 6.89
CA GLU A 99 -3.48 0.30 5.80
C GLU A 99 -2.26 0.41 4.85
N TYR A 100 -1.05 0.57 5.40
CA TYR A 100 0.18 0.63 4.61
C TYR A 100 0.47 -0.65 3.81
N MET A 101 0.08 -1.80 4.35
CA MET A 101 0.17 -3.09 3.63
C MET A 101 -0.82 -3.16 2.47
N ILE A 102 -2.08 -2.77 2.69
CA ILE A 102 -3.13 -2.79 1.67
C ILE A 102 -2.79 -1.84 0.52
N ARG A 103 -2.26 -0.65 0.85
CA ARG A 103 -1.86 0.35 -0.15
C ARG A 103 -0.58 0.00 -0.91
N GLY A 104 0.08 -1.11 -0.57
CA GLY A 104 1.35 -1.49 -1.19
C GLY A 104 2.53 -0.56 -0.85
N LEU A 105 2.39 0.32 0.15
CA LEU A 105 3.45 1.26 0.57
C LEU A 105 4.55 0.56 1.39
N ALA A 106 4.23 -0.60 1.97
CA ALA A 106 5.17 -1.45 2.69
C ALA A 106 6.04 -2.35 1.78
N LYS A 107 5.97 -2.21 0.45
CA LYS A 107 6.73 -3.05 -0.49
C LYS A 107 8.23 -2.74 -0.41
N LYS A 108 9.02 -3.80 -0.37
CA LYS A 108 10.49 -3.74 -0.42
C LYS A 108 10.91 -3.87 -1.88
N ASP A 109 11.37 -2.78 -2.50
CA ASP A 109 12.16 -2.96 -3.72
C ASP A 109 13.54 -3.49 -3.32
N SER A 110 14.12 -4.33 -4.18
CA SER A 110 15.45 -4.92 -3.97
C SER A 110 16.58 -3.89 -3.76
N HIS A 111 16.33 -2.62 -4.08
CA HIS A 111 17.27 -1.50 -3.92
C HIS A 111 16.82 -0.41 -2.93
N SER A 112 15.62 -0.48 -2.33
CA SER A 112 15.12 0.55 -1.41
C SER A 112 14.66 -0.04 -0.08
N ARG A 113 14.89 0.70 1.02
CA ARG A 113 14.32 0.32 2.32
C ARG A 113 12.79 0.42 2.21
N PRO A 114 12.02 -0.59 2.66
CA PRO A 114 10.57 -0.54 2.61
C PRO A 114 10.09 0.70 3.36
N ARG A 115 9.15 1.45 2.76
CA ARG A 115 8.50 2.62 3.38
C ARG A 115 7.49 2.15 4.42
N LEU A 116 8.01 1.56 5.50
CA LEU A 116 7.20 1.21 6.65
C LEU A 116 6.82 2.48 7.42
N PRO A 117 5.59 2.54 7.97
CA PRO A 117 5.22 3.63 8.85
C PRO A 117 6.09 3.57 10.12
N CYS A 118 6.58 4.72 10.56
CA CYS A 118 7.35 4.87 11.80
C CYS A 118 6.38 5.28 12.90
N VAL A 119 5.74 4.29 13.52
CA VAL A 119 4.81 4.49 14.63
C VAL A 119 5.49 4.05 15.91
N SER A 120 5.75 4.99 16.81
CA SER A 120 6.29 4.71 18.15
C SER A 120 5.18 4.83 19.19
N VAL A 121 5.15 3.88 20.13
CA VAL A 121 4.17 3.84 21.22
C VAL A 121 4.89 4.23 22.51
N GLY A 122 4.57 5.40 23.07
CA GLY A 122 5.18 5.91 24.29
C GLY A 122 4.22 5.90 25.48
N THR A 123 4.76 5.83 26.70
CA THR A 123 4.02 6.09 27.94
C THR A 123 4.37 7.48 28.45
N GLY A 124 3.47 8.44 28.29
CA GLY A 124 3.64 9.81 28.79
C GLY A 124 2.47 10.68 28.31
N ALA A 125 1.93 11.52 29.19
CA ALA A 125 0.87 12.46 28.86
C ALA A 125 1.37 13.45 27.80
N ALA A 126 0.85 13.38 26.58
CA ALA A 126 1.03 14.43 25.60
C ALA A 126 -0.18 14.47 24.66
N ASP A 127 -1.00 15.50 24.84
CA ASP A 127 -2.04 15.99 23.91
C ASP A 127 -1.49 16.44 22.54
N GLU A 128 -0.27 16.07 22.17
CA GLU A 128 0.35 16.47 20.91
C GLU A 128 0.96 15.26 20.21
N ILE A 129 0.22 14.83 19.19
CA ILE A 129 0.76 14.10 18.04
C ILE A 129 1.87 14.98 17.43
N LEU A 130 3.13 14.77 17.85
CA LEU A 130 4.28 15.57 17.43
C LEU A 130 4.76 15.17 16.02
N TYR A 131 5.04 16.22 15.22
CA TYR A 131 5.49 16.22 13.82
C TYR A 131 6.90 15.65 13.61
#